data_AF-A0A2R6KR24-F1
#
_entry.id   AF-A0A2R6KR24-F1
#
_cell.length_a   1.000
_cell.length_b   1.000
_cell.length_c   1.000
_cell.angle_alpha   90.00
_cell.angle_beta   90.00
_cell.angle_gamma   90.00
#
_symmetry.space_group_name_H-M   'P 1'
#
loop_
_entity.id
_entity.type
_entity.pdbx_description
1 polymer ?
#
loop_
_entity_poly.entity_id
_entity_poly.type
_entity_poly.pdbx_seq_one_letter_code
_entity_poly.pdbx_strand_id
1 'polypeptide(L)' 'MVAITVILAAAIASFVLGLGNQASQSSLTATTGMDYDADSSLSGDVDGVLIIFHDGGDPINENKLYVRGDFRRLH' A
#
# COMPACT_ATOMS: atom_id res chain seq x y z
N MET A 1 -1.46 49.59 -9.09
CA MET A 1 -2.63 48.73 -9.36
C MET A 1 -2.22 47.43 -10.06
N VAL A 2 -1.59 47.50 -11.24
CA VAL A 2 -1.20 46.31 -12.04
C VAL A 2 -0.21 45.38 -11.34
N ALA A 3 0.77 45.91 -10.60
CA ALA A 3 1.79 45.06 -9.97
C ALA A 3 1.21 44.06 -8.95
N ILE A 4 0.21 44.49 -8.18
CA ILE A 4 -0.42 43.68 -7.13
C ILE A 4 -1.20 42.50 -7.74
N THR A 5 -1.96 42.74 -8.82
CA THR A 5 -2.73 41.69 -9.48
C THR A 5 -1.84 40.63 -10.14
N VAL A 6 -0.68 41.03 -10.67
CA VAL A 6 0.30 40.11 -11.27
C VAL A 6 0.93 39.22 -10.21
N ILE A 7 1.29 39.77 -9.04
CA ILE A 7 1.86 39.01 -7.94
C ILE A 7 0.84 38.01 -7.37
N LEU A 8 -0.42 38.45 -7.16
CA LEU A 8 -1.47 37.55 -6.67
C LEU A 8 -1.75 36.42 -7.66
N ALA A 9 -1.82 36.71 -8.96
CA ALA A 9 -2.06 35.69 -9.98
C ALA A 9 -0.92 34.66 -10.04
N ALA A 10 0.34 35.11 -9.97
CA ALA A 10 1.51 34.22 -9.96
C ALA A 10 1.53 33.32 -8.72
N ALA A 11 1.25 33.87 -7.53
CA ALA A 11 1.24 33.12 -6.28
C ALA A 11 0.13 32.04 -6.25
N ILE A 12 -1.07 32.36 -6.74
CA ILE A 12 -2.18 31.40 -6.82
C ILE A 12 -1.90 30.32 -7.85
N ALA A 13 -1.32 30.68 -9.01
CA ALA A 13 -0.93 29.69 -10.03
C ALA A 13 0.10 28.68 -9.48
N SER A 14 1.11 29.15 -8.74
CA SER A 14 2.09 28.26 -8.08
C SER A 14 1.46 27.37 -7.00
N PHE A 15 0.50 27.90 -6.24
CA PHE A 15 -0.23 27.13 -5.24
C PHE A 15 -1.10 26.03 -5.88
N VAL A 16 -1.85 26.37 -6.94
CA VAL A 16 -2.71 25.41 -7.66
C VAL A 16 -1.88 24.35 -8.40
N LEU A 17 -0.77 24.74 -9.02
CA LEU A 17 0.14 23.80 -9.68
C LEU A 17 0.85 22.87 -8.68
N GLY A 18 1.27 23.42 -7.53
CA GLY A 18 1.82 22.62 -6.42
C GLY A 18 0.81 21.61 -5.87
N LEU A 19 -0.46 22.00 -5.74
CA LEU A 19 -1.55 21.11 -5.32
C LEU A 19 -1.86 20.01 -6.36
N GLY A 20 -1.81 20.33 -7.66
CA GLY A 20 -1.99 19.34 -8.73
C GLY A 20 -0.92 18.24 -8.71
N ASN A 21 0.32 18.61 -8.36
CA ASN A 21 1.42 17.66 -8.23
C ASN A 21 1.35 16.81 -6.94
N GLN A 22 0.75 17.33 -5.86
CA GLN A 22 0.53 16.55 -4.63
C GLN A 22 -0.70 15.64 -4.71
N ALA A 23 -1.77 16.06 -5.38
CA ALA A 23 -2.98 15.25 -5.56
C ALA A 23 -2.74 13.98 -6.42
N SER A 24 -1.72 14.00 -7.28
CA SER A 24 -1.40 12.88 -8.19
C SER A 24 -0.51 11.79 -7.55
N GLN A 25 -0.02 12.01 -6.32
CA GLN A 25 1.02 11.17 -5.68
C GLN A 25 0.50 10.26 -4.56
N SER A 26 -0.82 10.16 -4.31
CA SER A 26 -1.30 9.51 -3.07
C SER A 26 -2.38 8.45 -3.23
N SER A 27 -2.38 7.67 -4.33
CA SER A 27 -2.96 6.33 -4.19
C SER A 27 -1.93 5.49 -3.43
N LEU A 28 -2.16 5.26 -2.14
CA LEU A 28 -1.30 4.34 -1.41
C LEU A 28 -1.38 2.96 -2.08
N THR A 29 -0.23 2.37 -2.37
CA THR A 29 -0.11 1.06 -3.03
C THR A 29 0.75 0.16 -2.16
N ALA A 30 0.35 -1.09 -2.00
CA ALA A 30 1.15 -2.08 -1.28
C ALA A 30 1.09 -3.40 -2.05
N THR A 31 2.25 -3.99 -2.29
CA THR A 31 2.36 -5.29 -2.96
C THR A 31 2.71 -6.34 -1.92
N THR A 32 1.90 -7.40 -1.84
CA THR A 32 2.14 -8.52 -0.93
C THR A 32 2.25 -9.82 -1.71
N GLY A 33 3.31 -10.57 -1.44
CA GLY A 33 3.50 -11.93 -1.94
C GLY A 33 3.11 -12.97 -0.88
N MET A 34 2.65 -14.13 -1.35
CA MET A 34 2.37 -15.28 -0.50
C MET A 34 3.07 -16.50 -1.10
N ASP A 35 3.82 -17.20 -0.27
CA ASP A 35 4.49 -18.45 -0.63
C ASP A 35 4.07 -19.54 0.36
N TYR A 36 3.58 -20.65 -0.16
CA TYR A 36 3.11 -21.79 0.62
C TYR A 36 3.95 -23.01 0.31
N ASP A 37 4.58 -23.55 1.34
CA ASP A 37 5.38 -24.77 1.28
C ASP A 37 4.70 -25.86 2.10
N ALA A 38 4.17 -26.88 1.41
CA ALA A 38 3.47 -28.00 2.02
C ALA A 38 4.42 -29.03 2.67
N ASP A 39 5.69 -29.06 2.26
CA ASP A 39 6.67 -30.05 2.73
C ASP A 39 7.54 -29.48 3.88
N SER A 40 7.49 -28.16 4.08
CA SER A 40 8.12 -27.49 5.21
C SER A 40 7.29 -27.63 6.48
N SER A 41 7.90 -28.18 7.54
CA SER A 41 7.31 -28.24 8.89
C SER A 41 8.15 -27.41 9.85
N LEU A 42 7.53 -26.37 10.43
CA LEU A 42 8.20 -25.49 11.39
C LEU A 42 8.26 -26.07 12.82
N SER A 43 7.68 -27.26 13.03
CA SER A 43 7.59 -28.10 14.26
C SER A 43 6.12 -28.44 14.59
N GLY A 44 5.79 -29.75 14.67
CA GLY A 44 4.47 -30.27 15.03
C GLY A 44 3.61 -30.77 13.85
N ASP A 45 2.39 -31.23 14.14
CA ASP A 45 1.32 -31.59 13.17
C ASP A 45 0.84 -30.33 12.42
N VAL A 46 1.69 -29.81 11.52
CA VAL A 46 1.36 -28.69 10.65
C VAL A 46 1.53 -29.15 9.21
N ASP A 47 0.49 -28.98 8.39
CA ASP A 47 0.43 -29.42 6.99
C ASP A 47 1.27 -28.57 6.01
N GLY A 48 2.01 -27.57 6.53
CA GLY A 48 2.86 -26.68 5.75
C GLY A 48 3.15 -25.34 6.42
N VAL A 49 3.99 -24.53 5.77
CA VAL A 49 4.35 -23.16 6.20
C VAL A 49 3.87 -22.15 5.15
N LEU A 50 3.16 -21.12 5.60
CA LEU A 50 2.78 -19.95 4.79
C LEU A 50 3.65 -18.75 5.16
N ILE A 51 4.40 -18.22 4.20
CA ILE A 51 5.19 -16.99 4.36
C ILE A 51 4.49 -15.86 3.61
N ILE A 52 4.21 -14.77 4.34
CA ILE A 52 3.64 -13.54 3.78
C ILE A 52 4.69 -12.45 3.91
N PHE A 53 4.99 -11.79 2.80
CA PHE A 53 5.99 -10.73 2.76
C PHE A 53 5.47 -9.50 2.00
N HIS A 54 5.98 -8.33 2.39
CA HIS A 54 5.70 -7.07 1.74
C HIS A 54 6.83 -6.76 0.77
N ASP A 55 6.51 -6.71 -0.53
CA ASP A 55 7.48 -6.61 -1.64
C ASP A 55 7.58 -5.19 -2.21
N GLY A 56 7.11 -4.20 -1.45
CA GLY A 56 7.23 -2.78 -1.77
C GLY A 56 5.92 -2.01 -1.79
N GLY A 57 6.06 -0.70 -1.97
CA GLY A 57 4.98 0.26 -1.79
C GLY A 57 5.01 0.88 -0.39
N ASP A 58 3.84 1.24 0.12
CA ASP A 58 3.67 1.92 1.40
C ASP A 58 3.75 0.94 2.58
N PRO A 59 4.23 1.41 3.74
CA PRO A 59 4.28 0.60 4.96
C PRO A 59 2.87 0.16 5.38
N ILE A 60 2.72 -1.14 5.65
CA ILE A 60 1.48 -1.73 6.16
C ILE A 60 1.53 -1.71 7.69
N ASN A 61 0.49 -1.19 8.33
CA ASN A 61 0.36 -1.28 9.77
C ASN A 61 0.07 -2.74 10.18
N GLU A 62 0.91 -3.31 11.04
CA GLU A 62 0.83 -4.70 11.48
C GLU A 62 -0.53 -5.06 12.12
N ASN A 63 -1.13 -4.15 12.90
CA ASN A 63 -2.44 -4.38 13.53
C ASN A 63 -3.61 -4.38 12.54
N LYS A 64 -3.37 -4.02 11.27
CA LYS A 64 -4.38 -4.01 10.20
C LYS A 64 -4.23 -5.16 9.22
N LEU A 65 -3.25 -6.04 9.40
CA LEU A 65 -3.06 -7.22 8.57
C LEU A 65 -3.87 -8.39 9.17
N TYR A 66 -4.78 -8.95 8.37
CA TYR A 66 -5.57 -10.12 8.76
C TYR A 66 -5.50 -11.19 7.67
N VAL A 67 -5.11 -12.39 8.06
CA VAL A 67 -5.17 -13.59 7.20
C VAL A 67 -6.46 -14.33 7.52
N ARG A 68 -7.27 -14.63 6.50
CA ARG A 68 -8.52 -15.39 6.63
C ARG A 68 -8.54 -16.50 5.60
N GLY A 69 -8.93 -17.70 6.02
CA GLY A 69 -9.10 -18.87 5.16
C GLY A 69 -10.42 -19.58 5.45
N ASP A 70 -10.92 -20.31 4.47
CA ASP A 70 -12.09 -21.18 4.59
C ASP A 70 -11.66 -22.61 4.22
N PHE A 71 -11.88 -23.56 5.13
CA PHE A 71 -11.57 -24.96 4.91
C PHE A 71 -12.72 -25.64 4.16
N ARG A 72 -12.77 -25.45 2.84
CA ARG A 72 -13.65 -26.26 2.01
C ARG A 72 -12.95 -27.55 1.63
N ARG A 73 -13.31 -28.63 2.35
CA ARG A 73 -13.01 -29.99 1.90
C ARG A 73 -13.80 -30.24 0.63
N LEU A 74 -13.13 -30.23 -0.52
CA LEU A 74 -13.74 -30.71 -1.77
C LEU A 74 -13.90 -32.23 -1.63
N HIS A 75 -15.15 -32.68 -1.61
CA HIS A 75 -15.52 -34.10 -1.61
C HIS A 75 -15.34 -34.69 -3.00
#